data_AF-A0AA41BA97-F1
#
_entry.id   AF-A0AA41BA97-F1
#
_cell.length_a   1.000
_cell.length_b   1.000
_cell.length_c   1.000
_cell.angle_alpha   90.00
_cell.angle_beta   90.00
_cell.angle_gamma   90.00
#
_symmetry.space_group_name_H-M   'P 1'
#
loop_
_entity.id
_entity.type
_entity.pdbx_description
1 polymer ?
#
loop_
_entity_poly.entity_id
_entity_poly.type
_entity_poly.pdbx_seq_one_letter_code
_entity_poly.pdbx_strand_id
1 'polypeptide(L)'
;MSKNTLNMASKNAAQTRTCLLLALWDLGGTHKEVMKGQLTKRIVSKTKKVADFQSTFEELQKQGAIAISKKGYSLTSPKGLEVLSEGLRSGDFRLEGTIVGTWVANALVKWISQIDVAVLGADVPVNRKSELAELSVPLRGSKLRVASRREGIASYDEFKSVALEVYDKLNQNYNLDDLVPIYRIRREIGDRVSREEFNTWLLEIQEKDILQLQGGSIEDSAPDKIEDSITTKVSGLRCYAKRLNS
;
A
#
# COMPACT_ATOMS: atom_id res chain seq x y z
N MET A 1 6.77 36.63 -24.70
CA MET A 1 6.12 35.79 -23.68
C MET A 1 6.96 35.84 -22.41
N SER A 2 6.40 36.32 -21.29
CA SER A 2 7.16 36.55 -20.05
C SER A 2 7.52 35.24 -19.33
N LYS A 3 8.67 35.23 -18.64
CA LYS A 3 9.17 34.08 -17.84
C LYS A 3 8.14 33.54 -16.83
N ASN A 4 7.24 34.39 -16.31
CA ASN A 4 6.16 33.99 -15.40
C ASN A 4 5.08 33.12 -16.07
N THR A 5 4.77 33.36 -17.35
CA THR A 5 3.74 32.61 -18.08
C THR A 5 4.20 31.17 -18.40
N LEU A 6 5.50 31.02 -18.71
CA LEU A 6 6.14 29.71 -18.91
C LEU A 6 6.18 28.88 -17.61
N ASN A 7 6.45 29.52 -16.48
CA ASN A 7 6.51 28.86 -15.18
C ASN A 7 5.12 28.37 -14.73
N MET A 8 4.07 29.18 -14.89
CA MET A 8 2.70 28.73 -14.59
C MET A 8 2.22 27.58 -15.49
N ALA A 9 2.50 27.64 -16.79
CA ALA A 9 2.11 26.57 -17.70
C ALA A 9 2.79 25.22 -17.36
N SER A 10 4.08 25.27 -16.98
CA SER A 10 4.84 24.09 -16.58
C SER A 10 4.35 23.49 -15.25
N LYS A 11 4.06 24.33 -14.25
CA LYS A 11 3.49 23.88 -12.96
C LYS A 11 2.12 23.23 -13.13
N ASN A 12 1.28 23.80 -14.01
CA ASN A 12 -0.06 23.28 -14.27
C ASN A 12 -0.03 21.94 -15.01
N ALA A 13 0.96 21.74 -15.90
CA ALA A 13 1.19 20.46 -16.55
C ALA A 13 1.65 19.38 -15.55
N ALA A 14 2.59 19.70 -14.66
CA ALA A 14 3.06 18.78 -13.63
C ALA A 14 1.93 18.37 -12.68
N GLN A 15 1.16 19.34 -12.17
CA GLN A 15 -0.02 19.08 -11.35
C GLN A 15 -1.05 18.20 -12.09
N THR A 16 -1.34 18.52 -13.35
CA THR A 16 -2.33 17.77 -14.15
C THR A 16 -1.90 16.32 -14.34
N ARG A 17 -0.62 16.06 -14.61
CA ARG A 17 -0.03 14.71 -14.67
C ARG A 17 -0.22 13.97 -13.34
N THR A 18 0.14 14.59 -12.22
CA THR A 18 0.03 13.98 -10.89
C THR A 18 -1.42 13.66 -10.52
N CYS A 19 -2.35 14.58 -10.74
CA CYS A 19 -3.77 14.34 -10.48
C CYS A 19 -4.35 13.22 -11.35
N LEU A 20 -3.90 13.10 -12.61
CA LEU A 20 -4.33 12.03 -13.51
C LEU A 20 -3.82 10.66 -13.05
N LEU A 21 -2.54 10.57 -12.67
CA LEU A 21 -1.97 9.34 -12.11
C LEU A 21 -2.65 8.95 -10.79
N LEU A 22 -2.95 9.92 -9.92
CA LEU A 22 -3.68 9.70 -8.67
C LEU A 22 -5.10 9.18 -8.95
N ALA A 23 -5.77 9.73 -9.96
CA ALA A 23 -7.09 9.26 -10.38
C ALA A 23 -7.06 7.81 -10.87
N LEU A 24 -6.06 7.45 -11.68
CA LEU A 24 -5.86 6.09 -12.16
C LEU A 24 -5.58 5.13 -11.01
N TRP A 25 -4.68 5.51 -10.10
CA TRP A 25 -4.33 4.70 -8.93
C TRP A 25 -5.55 4.42 -8.06
N ASP A 26 -6.32 5.45 -7.70
CA ASP A 26 -7.49 5.27 -6.84
C ASP A 26 -8.62 4.47 -7.51
N LEU A 27 -8.71 4.48 -8.85
CA LEU A 27 -9.62 3.61 -9.62
C LEU A 27 -9.12 2.15 -9.72
N GLY A 28 -7.97 1.82 -9.14
CA GLY A 28 -7.37 0.49 -9.15
C GLY A 28 -6.54 0.20 -10.40
N GLY A 29 -6.03 1.25 -11.07
CA GLY A 29 -5.26 1.17 -12.31
C GLY A 29 -3.99 0.32 -12.23
N THR A 30 -3.52 0.00 -11.03
CA THR A 30 -2.40 -0.91 -10.75
C THR A 30 -2.74 -2.38 -10.95
N HIS A 31 -4.03 -2.75 -10.80
CA HIS A 31 -4.50 -4.14 -10.84
C HIS A 31 -5.40 -4.42 -12.03
N LYS A 32 -6.11 -3.39 -12.52
CA LYS A 32 -7.06 -3.53 -13.63
C LYS A 32 -6.98 -2.33 -14.57
N GLU A 33 -7.42 -2.57 -15.79
CA GLU A 33 -7.62 -1.50 -16.75
C GLU A 33 -8.81 -0.60 -16.33
N VAL A 34 -8.56 0.70 -16.25
CA VAL A 34 -9.56 1.73 -15.91
C VAL A 34 -10.22 2.22 -17.19
N MET A 35 -11.54 2.12 -17.26
CA MET A 35 -12.30 2.57 -18.42
C MET A 35 -12.19 4.08 -18.64
N LYS A 36 -12.10 4.52 -19.91
CA LYS A 36 -11.97 5.95 -20.27
C LYS A 36 -13.06 6.81 -19.63
N GLY A 37 -14.31 6.34 -19.65
CA GLY A 37 -15.43 7.07 -19.06
C GLY A 37 -15.33 7.26 -17.55
N GLN A 38 -14.75 6.32 -16.81
CA GLN A 38 -14.55 6.44 -15.36
C GLN A 38 -13.47 7.47 -15.03
N LEU A 39 -12.36 7.44 -15.77
CA LEU A 39 -11.27 8.40 -15.59
C LEU A 39 -11.72 9.82 -15.97
N THR A 40 -12.39 9.96 -17.11
CA THR A 40 -12.92 11.24 -17.61
C THR A 40 -13.81 11.94 -16.58
N LYS A 41 -14.66 11.20 -15.88
CA LYS A 41 -15.53 11.75 -14.81
C LYS A 41 -14.76 12.40 -13.65
N ARG A 42 -13.49 12.02 -13.44
CA ARG A 42 -12.65 12.57 -12.37
C ARG A 42 -11.83 13.78 -12.82
N ILE A 43 -11.33 13.74 -14.05
CA ILE A 43 -10.37 14.74 -14.55
C ILE A 43 -11.03 15.91 -15.30
N VAL A 44 -12.20 15.69 -15.91
CA VAL A 44 -12.93 16.76 -16.61
C VAL A 44 -13.59 17.68 -15.61
N SER A 45 -13.45 18.98 -15.87
CA SER A 45 -14.08 20.05 -15.09
C SER A 45 -14.72 21.06 -16.05
N LYS A 46 -15.38 22.09 -15.51
CA LYS A 46 -15.96 23.17 -16.34
C LYS A 46 -14.92 23.85 -17.23
N THR A 47 -13.65 23.85 -16.83
CA THR A 47 -12.54 24.52 -17.52
C THR A 47 -11.60 23.59 -18.29
N LYS A 48 -11.62 22.28 -18.04
CA LYS A 48 -10.73 21.31 -18.70
C LYS A 48 -11.54 20.19 -19.36
N LYS A 49 -11.33 19.96 -20.66
CA LYS A 49 -11.97 18.91 -21.47
C LYS A 49 -11.03 17.73 -21.68
N VAL A 50 -11.56 16.59 -22.14
CA VAL A 50 -10.76 15.37 -22.41
C VAL A 50 -9.58 15.62 -23.35
N ALA A 51 -9.77 16.46 -24.38
CA ALA A 51 -8.73 16.78 -25.35
C ALA A 51 -7.49 17.43 -24.71
N ASP A 52 -7.66 18.19 -23.63
CA ASP A 52 -6.57 18.89 -22.94
C ASP A 52 -5.60 17.91 -22.24
N PHE A 53 -6.02 16.66 -22.02
CA PHE A 53 -5.21 15.62 -21.38
C PHE A 53 -4.50 14.71 -22.37
N GLN A 54 -4.78 14.81 -23.68
CA GLN A 54 -4.24 13.90 -24.68
C GLN A 54 -2.71 13.90 -24.70
N SER A 55 -2.09 15.07 -24.69
CA SER A 55 -0.63 15.22 -24.62
C SER A 55 -0.03 14.63 -23.34
N THR A 56 -0.76 14.74 -22.22
CA THR A 56 -0.35 14.16 -20.95
C THR A 56 -0.37 12.62 -20.99
N PHE A 57 -1.39 12.02 -21.59
CA PHE A 57 -1.45 10.57 -21.76
C PHE A 57 -0.30 10.04 -22.62
N GLU A 58 -0.01 10.70 -23.74
CA GLU A 58 1.07 10.30 -24.66
C GLU A 58 2.44 10.39 -23.98
N GLU A 59 2.68 11.43 -23.19
CA GLU A 59 3.92 11.60 -22.46
C GLU A 59 4.09 10.56 -21.35
N LEU A 60 3.04 10.31 -20.56
CA LEU A 60 3.06 9.29 -19.52
C LEU A 60 3.23 7.88 -20.12
N GLN A 61 2.65 7.62 -21.29
CA GLN A 61 2.85 6.37 -22.01
C GLN A 61 4.30 6.24 -22.50
N LYS A 62 4.87 7.30 -23.06
CA LYS A 62 6.27 7.34 -23.52
C LYS A 62 7.25 7.10 -22.36
N GLN A 63 6.94 7.62 -21.17
CA GLN A 63 7.71 7.38 -19.95
C GLN A 63 7.50 5.98 -19.35
N GLY A 64 6.58 5.18 -19.90
CA GLY A 64 6.23 3.86 -19.38
C GLY A 64 5.41 3.91 -18.09
N ALA A 65 4.92 5.07 -17.67
CA ALA A 65 4.14 5.25 -16.45
C ALA A 65 2.71 4.68 -16.57
N ILE A 66 2.17 4.69 -17.79
CA ILE A 66 0.84 4.12 -18.09
C ILE A 66 0.88 3.26 -19.35
N ALA A 67 -0.09 2.36 -19.45
CA ALA A 67 -0.45 1.67 -20.68
C ALA A 67 -1.79 2.21 -21.19
N ILE A 68 -1.88 2.45 -22.50
CA ILE A 68 -3.11 2.91 -23.17
C ILE A 68 -3.64 1.77 -24.04
N SER A 69 -4.92 1.48 -23.92
CA SER A 69 -5.63 0.52 -24.76
C SER A 69 -6.86 1.16 -25.42
N LYS A 70 -7.54 0.41 -26.29
CA LYS A 70 -8.84 0.82 -26.85
C LYS A 70 -9.89 1.03 -25.77
N LYS A 71 -9.87 0.21 -24.70
CA LYS A 71 -10.90 0.19 -23.64
C LYS A 71 -10.62 1.23 -22.55
N GLY A 72 -9.36 1.53 -22.28
CA GLY A 72 -9.00 2.31 -21.11
C GLY A 72 -7.51 2.55 -20.94
N TYR A 73 -7.14 2.74 -19.67
CA TYR A 73 -5.81 3.11 -19.22
C TYR A 73 -5.44 2.26 -18.01
N SER A 74 -4.18 1.85 -17.92
CA SER A 74 -3.64 1.17 -16.74
C SER A 74 -2.41 1.90 -16.23
N LEU A 75 -2.20 1.88 -14.92
CA LEU A 75 -0.99 2.38 -14.29
C LEU A 75 0.06 1.25 -14.33
N THR A 76 1.20 1.49 -14.97
CA THR A 76 2.24 0.47 -15.09
C THR A 76 3.04 0.40 -13.79
N SER A 77 3.14 -0.78 -13.17
CA SER A 77 3.99 -0.98 -11.99
C SER A 77 5.40 -1.45 -12.40
N PRO A 78 6.49 -0.97 -11.77
CA PRO A 78 6.52 0.04 -10.69
C PRO A 78 6.50 1.49 -11.20
N LYS A 79 6.78 1.72 -12.49
CA LYS A 79 7.15 3.04 -13.00
C LYS A 79 6.09 4.13 -12.79
N GLY A 80 4.82 3.81 -12.99
CA GLY A 80 3.71 4.74 -12.79
C GLY A 80 3.50 5.14 -11.34
N LEU A 81 3.82 4.26 -10.39
CA LEU A 81 3.78 4.57 -8.96
C LEU A 81 4.95 5.49 -8.57
N GLU A 82 6.14 5.26 -9.12
CA GLU A 82 7.29 6.14 -8.92
C GLU A 82 6.97 7.57 -9.39
N VAL A 83 6.49 7.73 -10.62
CA VAL A 83 6.15 9.04 -11.20
C VAL A 83 5.04 9.74 -10.40
N LEU A 84 4.03 8.98 -9.92
CA LEU A 84 3.00 9.52 -9.04
C LEU A 84 3.59 10.00 -7.71
N SER A 85 4.46 9.19 -7.11
CA SER A 85 5.09 9.51 -5.82
C SER A 85 6.00 10.74 -5.90
N GLU A 86 6.82 10.85 -6.95
CA GLU A 86 7.66 12.01 -7.22
C GLU A 86 6.81 13.26 -7.46
N GLY A 87 5.72 13.11 -8.21
CA GLY A 87 4.77 14.19 -8.48
C GLY A 87 4.10 14.72 -7.21
N LEU A 88 3.69 13.84 -6.29
CA LEU A 88 3.05 14.22 -5.03
C LEU A 88 4.03 14.79 -4.00
N ARG A 89 5.29 14.36 -4.03
CA ARG A 89 6.38 14.88 -3.16
C ARG A 89 7.00 16.18 -3.66
N SER A 90 6.67 16.61 -4.88
CA SER A 90 7.18 17.86 -5.43
C SER A 90 6.64 19.06 -4.65
N GLY A 91 7.54 19.97 -4.23
CA GLY A 91 7.15 21.25 -3.59
C GLY A 91 6.35 22.18 -4.51
N ASP A 92 6.30 21.89 -5.80
CA ASP A 92 5.45 22.60 -6.76
C ASP A 92 4.03 22.02 -6.86
N PHE A 93 3.79 20.82 -6.35
CA PHE A 93 2.45 20.23 -6.37
C PHE A 93 1.51 20.98 -5.43
N ARG A 94 0.37 21.39 -5.97
CA ARG A 94 -0.69 22.09 -5.25
C ARG A 94 -2.00 21.84 -5.97
N LEU A 95 -3.10 21.81 -5.24
CA LEU A 95 -4.43 21.79 -5.85
C LEU A 95 -4.82 23.23 -6.22
N GLU A 96 -5.35 23.42 -7.43
CA GLU A 96 -5.68 24.75 -7.95
C GLU A 96 -7.14 25.10 -7.72
N GLY A 97 -7.39 26.37 -7.44
CA GLY A 97 -8.72 26.92 -7.21
C GLY A 97 -9.18 26.81 -5.75
N THR A 98 -10.37 27.34 -5.49
CA THR A 98 -10.98 27.36 -4.14
C THR A 98 -11.68 26.04 -3.81
N ILE A 99 -12.03 25.23 -4.82
CA ILE A 99 -12.80 24.01 -4.67
C ILE A 99 -12.02 22.85 -5.26
N VAL A 100 -11.82 21.84 -4.43
CA VAL A 100 -11.18 20.57 -4.78
C VAL A 100 -12.26 19.49 -4.84
N GLY A 101 -12.20 18.60 -5.82
CA GLY A 101 -13.13 17.46 -5.88
C GLY A 101 -12.94 16.52 -4.68
N THR A 102 -14.02 16.08 -4.05
CA THR A 102 -13.95 15.15 -2.91
C THR A 102 -13.15 13.89 -3.24
N TRP A 103 -13.23 13.41 -4.49
CA TRP A 103 -12.47 12.24 -4.93
C TRP A 103 -10.95 12.44 -4.81
N VAL A 104 -10.43 13.62 -5.17
CA VAL A 104 -8.97 13.83 -5.18
C VAL A 104 -8.45 14.03 -3.76
N ALA A 105 -9.23 14.68 -2.90
CA ALA A 105 -8.89 14.79 -1.48
C ALA A 105 -8.86 13.40 -0.81
N ASN A 106 -9.91 12.58 -1.02
CA ASN A 106 -9.96 11.23 -0.44
C ASN A 106 -8.88 10.31 -1.02
N ALA A 107 -8.61 10.39 -2.32
CA ALA A 107 -7.53 9.64 -2.96
C ALA A 107 -6.15 10.04 -2.39
N LEU A 108 -5.94 11.33 -2.13
CA LEU A 108 -4.70 11.81 -1.52
C LEU A 108 -4.56 11.34 -0.07
N VAL A 109 -5.62 11.41 0.74
CA VAL A 109 -5.61 10.85 2.11
C VAL A 109 -5.29 9.37 2.08
N LYS A 110 -5.95 8.60 1.21
CA LYS A 110 -5.69 7.17 1.02
C LYS A 110 -4.26 6.90 0.58
N TRP A 111 -3.72 7.71 -0.34
CA TRP A 111 -2.32 7.62 -0.77
C TRP A 111 -1.38 7.84 0.41
N ILE A 112 -1.57 8.90 1.19
CA ILE A 112 -0.78 9.19 2.39
C ILE A 112 -0.86 8.01 3.38
N SER A 113 -2.06 7.52 3.69
CA SER A 113 -2.21 6.38 4.60
C SER A 113 -1.55 5.09 4.11
N GLN A 114 -1.42 4.90 2.79
CA GLN A 114 -0.78 3.71 2.23
C GLN A 114 0.73 3.88 1.99
N ILE A 115 1.24 5.12 1.93
CA ILE A 115 2.63 5.42 1.55
C ILE A 115 3.44 6.09 2.67
N ASP A 116 2.83 6.67 3.70
CA ASP A 116 3.54 6.98 4.95
C ASP A 116 4.01 5.71 5.65
N VAL A 117 3.36 4.57 5.42
CA VAL A 117 3.88 3.25 5.83
C VAL A 117 5.21 2.92 5.10
N ALA A 118 5.51 3.57 3.97
CA ALA A 118 6.77 3.43 3.24
C ALA A 118 7.79 4.56 3.50
N VAL A 119 7.48 5.58 4.32
CA VAL A 119 8.38 6.70 4.63
C VAL A 119 9.03 6.60 6.01
N LEU A 120 8.51 5.77 6.92
CA LEU A 120 9.23 5.44 8.16
C LEU A 120 10.39 4.45 7.96
N GLY A 121 10.58 3.90 6.75
CA GLY A 121 11.78 3.17 6.33
C GLY A 121 12.84 4.03 5.62
N ALA A 122 12.65 5.35 5.57
CA ALA A 122 13.65 6.28 5.06
C ALA A 122 14.21 7.11 6.21
N ASP A 123 15.17 6.53 6.93
CA ASP A 123 16.23 7.32 7.57
C ASP A 123 16.81 8.24 6.49
N VAL A 124 16.39 9.51 6.47
CA VAL A 124 17.14 10.55 5.80
C VAL A 124 18.43 10.67 6.61
N PRO A 125 19.61 10.25 6.08
CA PRO A 125 20.84 10.56 6.76
C PRO A 125 21.07 12.04 6.49
N VAL A 126 20.85 12.87 7.52
CA VAL A 126 21.46 14.20 7.58
C VAL A 126 22.97 13.97 7.68
N ASN A 127 23.61 13.70 6.55
CA ASN A 127 25.06 13.66 6.46
C ASN A 127 25.58 15.10 6.41
N ARG A 128 25.67 15.70 7.61
CA ARG A 128 26.72 16.67 7.91
C ARG A 128 28.02 15.84 8.00
N LYS A 129 28.88 16.01 6.99
CA LYS A 129 30.24 15.47 6.88
C LYS A 129 30.90 15.09 8.21
N SER A 130 31.37 13.85 8.35
CA SER A 130 32.79 13.51 8.59
C SER A 130 33.00 11.99 8.67
N GLU A 131 34.08 11.53 8.00
CA GLU A 131 34.91 10.33 8.21
C GLU A 131 34.50 9.37 9.35
N LEU A 132 34.44 8.06 9.14
CA LEU A 132 35.63 7.20 9.04
C LEU A 132 35.36 5.91 8.24
N ALA A 133 36.46 5.40 7.70
CA ALA A 133 36.58 4.38 6.67
C ALA A 133 36.33 2.91 7.11
N GLU A 134 35.97 2.11 6.11
CA GLU A 134 36.38 0.72 5.78
C GLU A 134 36.29 -0.41 6.83
N LEU A 135 35.62 -1.50 6.44
CA LEU A 135 36.31 -2.76 6.13
C LEU A 135 35.42 -3.69 5.26
N SER A 136 36.04 -4.17 4.19
CA SER A 136 35.52 -5.00 3.12
C SER A 136 35.67 -6.49 3.43
N VAL A 137 34.70 -7.33 3.03
CA VAL A 137 34.95 -8.64 2.37
C VAL A 137 33.71 -9.04 1.53
N PRO A 138 33.87 -9.46 0.25
CA PRO A 138 32.79 -10.01 -0.57
C PRO A 138 32.80 -11.55 -0.54
N LEU A 139 31.65 -12.19 -0.32
CA LEU A 139 31.50 -13.64 -0.50
C LEU A 139 30.38 -13.99 -1.48
N ARG A 140 30.77 -14.95 -2.32
CA ARG A 140 30.22 -15.37 -3.60
C ARG A 140 29.08 -16.38 -3.42
N GLY A 141 27.99 -16.19 -4.16
CA GLY A 141 27.10 -17.26 -4.62
C GLY A 141 26.04 -17.78 -3.64
N SER A 142 24.86 -17.17 -3.64
CA SER A 142 23.62 -17.91 -3.40
C SER A 142 22.46 -17.32 -4.20
N LYS A 143 21.67 -18.25 -4.73
CA LYS A 143 20.60 -18.11 -5.69
C LYS A 143 19.41 -17.37 -5.06
N LEU A 144 18.97 -16.31 -5.72
CA LEU A 144 17.60 -15.79 -5.77
C LEU A 144 16.65 -16.20 -4.63
N ARG A 145 16.48 -15.32 -3.65
CA ARG A 145 15.17 -14.97 -3.12
C ARG A 145 15.18 -13.47 -2.90
N VAL A 146 14.48 -12.72 -3.75
CA VAL A 146 14.01 -11.39 -3.35
C VAL A 146 12.91 -11.65 -2.32
N ALA A 147 13.32 -12.02 -1.10
CA ALA A 147 12.51 -11.78 0.06
C ALA A 147 12.48 -10.27 0.17
N SER A 148 11.39 -9.67 -0.31
CA SER A 148 11.02 -8.32 0.10
C SER A 148 11.14 -8.33 1.62
N ARG A 149 12.19 -7.71 2.14
CA ARG A 149 12.44 -7.64 3.58
C ARG A 149 11.37 -6.71 4.11
N ARG A 150 10.16 -7.24 4.28
CA ARG A 150 9.08 -6.57 4.97
C ARG A 150 9.67 -6.25 6.34
N GLU A 151 9.74 -4.98 6.69
CA GLU A 151 10.29 -4.55 7.97
C GLU A 151 9.60 -5.29 9.11
N GLY A 152 10.40 -5.58 10.13
CA GLY A 152 9.93 -6.24 11.33
C GLY A 152 8.92 -5.34 12.04
N ILE A 153 7.83 -5.93 12.52
CA ILE A 153 6.80 -5.26 13.28
C ILE A 153 7.33 -5.08 14.70
N ALA A 154 7.62 -3.84 15.07
CA ALA A 154 8.33 -3.53 16.33
C ALA A 154 7.39 -3.14 17.48
N SER A 155 6.08 -3.03 17.22
CA SER A 155 5.12 -2.58 18.23
C SER A 155 3.76 -3.26 18.11
N TYR A 156 3.02 -3.29 19.23
CA TYR A 156 1.65 -3.79 19.29
C TYR A 156 0.72 -3.05 18.32
N ASP A 157 0.80 -1.71 18.23
CA ASP A 157 -0.14 -0.94 17.39
C ASP A 157 0.09 -1.18 15.89
N GLU A 158 1.35 -1.36 15.50
CA GLU A 158 1.70 -1.77 14.15
C GLU A 158 1.23 -3.20 13.87
N PHE A 159 1.48 -4.12 14.80
CA PHE A 159 1.00 -5.50 14.70
C PHE A 159 -0.51 -5.57 14.55
N LYS A 160 -1.25 -4.84 15.38
CA LYS A 160 -2.71 -4.76 15.35
C LYS A 160 -3.21 -4.32 13.98
N SER A 161 -2.61 -3.26 13.44
CA SER A 161 -2.99 -2.72 12.12
C SER A 161 -2.73 -3.74 11.01
N VAL A 162 -1.54 -4.34 10.99
CA VAL A 162 -1.16 -5.36 10.00
C VAL A 162 -2.01 -6.63 10.14
N ALA A 163 -2.25 -7.10 11.36
CA ALA A 163 -3.02 -8.30 11.62
C ALA A 163 -4.48 -8.15 11.17
N LEU A 164 -5.09 -6.97 11.37
CA LEU A 164 -6.44 -6.67 10.90
C LEU A 164 -6.51 -6.54 9.37
N GLU A 165 -5.53 -5.91 8.74
CA GLU A 165 -5.45 -5.85 7.27
C GLU A 165 -5.34 -7.26 6.67
N VAL A 166 -4.43 -8.08 7.22
CA VAL A 166 -4.25 -9.49 6.80
C VAL A 166 -5.52 -10.29 7.04
N TYR A 167 -6.17 -10.10 8.18
CA TYR A 167 -7.45 -10.72 8.50
C TYR A 167 -8.51 -10.39 7.44
N ASP A 168 -8.72 -9.10 7.14
CA ASP A 168 -9.73 -8.65 6.18
C ASP A 168 -9.45 -9.17 4.77
N LYS A 169 -8.17 -9.14 4.37
CA LYS A 169 -7.72 -9.70 3.09
C LYS A 169 -8.01 -11.20 3.00
N LEU A 170 -7.68 -11.98 4.03
CA LEU A 170 -7.91 -13.43 4.04
C LEU A 170 -9.40 -13.74 4.05
N ASN A 171 -10.18 -13.03 4.85
CA ASN A 171 -11.62 -13.19 4.95
C ASN A 171 -12.31 -12.95 3.60
N GLN A 172 -11.94 -11.89 2.89
CA GLN A 172 -12.47 -11.58 1.56
C GLN A 172 -12.01 -12.58 0.50
N ASN A 173 -10.72 -12.94 0.48
CA ASN A 173 -10.17 -13.80 -0.58
C ASN A 173 -10.67 -15.24 -0.50
N TYR A 174 -10.93 -15.75 0.71
CA TYR A 174 -11.36 -17.12 0.94
C TYR A 174 -12.83 -17.21 1.37
N ASN A 175 -13.54 -16.09 1.45
CA ASN A 175 -14.95 -15.99 1.83
C ASN A 175 -15.25 -16.72 3.16
N LEU A 176 -14.47 -16.38 4.20
CA LEU A 176 -14.39 -17.11 5.47
C LEU A 176 -15.45 -16.69 6.51
N ASP A 177 -16.43 -15.87 6.13
CA ASP A 177 -17.56 -15.45 6.98
C ASP A 177 -17.13 -14.91 8.36
N ASP A 178 -16.13 -14.03 8.36
CA ASP A 178 -15.53 -13.45 9.57
C ASP A 178 -14.95 -14.51 10.54
N LEU A 179 -14.55 -15.67 10.03
CA LEU A 179 -13.90 -16.72 10.82
C LEU A 179 -12.57 -17.15 10.16
N VAL A 180 -11.51 -16.40 10.45
CA VAL A 180 -10.22 -16.57 9.77
C VAL A 180 -9.29 -17.52 10.56
N PRO A 181 -8.70 -18.55 9.92
CA PRO A 181 -7.71 -19.40 10.58
C PRO A 181 -6.44 -18.63 10.98
N ILE A 182 -6.05 -18.74 12.25
CA ILE A 182 -4.91 -18.02 12.83
C ILE A 182 -3.60 -18.38 12.14
N TYR A 183 -3.41 -19.66 11.76
CA TYR A 183 -2.20 -20.09 11.05
C TYR A 183 -2.02 -19.36 9.71
N ARG A 184 -3.11 -18.99 9.02
CA ARG A 184 -3.03 -18.23 7.75
C ARG A 184 -2.59 -16.80 8.01
N ILE A 185 -3.10 -16.18 9.09
CA ILE A 185 -2.66 -14.85 9.52
C ILE A 185 -1.17 -14.88 9.84
N ARG A 186 -0.71 -15.86 10.64
CA ARG A 186 0.72 -16.00 10.97
C ARG A 186 1.59 -16.16 9.73
N ARG A 187 1.20 -17.02 8.79
CA ARG A 187 1.98 -17.26 7.55
C ARG A 187 2.02 -16.05 6.64
N GLU A 188 0.93 -15.29 6.55
CA GLU A 188 0.88 -14.09 5.73
C GLU A 188 1.70 -12.94 6.34
N ILE A 189 1.69 -12.78 7.68
CA ILE A 189 2.58 -11.85 8.38
C ILE A 189 4.05 -12.32 8.27
N GLY A 190 4.27 -13.62 8.39
CA GLY A 190 5.55 -14.28 8.26
C GLY A 190 6.54 -13.88 9.35
N ASP A 191 7.80 -13.82 8.95
CA ASP A 191 9.00 -13.53 9.73
C ASP A 191 9.17 -12.05 10.11
N ARG A 192 8.12 -11.23 9.94
CA ARG A 192 8.08 -9.84 10.39
C ARG A 192 7.94 -9.70 11.90
N VAL A 193 7.43 -10.71 12.59
CA VAL A 193 7.21 -10.68 14.04
C VAL A 193 7.67 -12.00 14.62
N SER A 194 8.26 -11.96 15.81
CA SER A 194 8.62 -13.20 16.49
C SER A 194 7.36 -14.03 16.77
N ARG A 195 7.54 -15.34 16.93
CA ARG A 195 6.43 -16.25 17.25
C ARG A 195 5.79 -15.89 18.60
N GLU A 196 6.62 -15.51 19.56
CA GLU A 196 6.27 -15.11 20.91
C GLU A 196 5.54 -13.77 20.92
N GLU A 197 6.04 -12.78 20.18
CA GLU A 197 5.41 -11.47 20.02
C GLU A 197 4.05 -11.59 19.32
N PHE A 198 3.96 -12.37 18.25
CA PHE A 198 2.68 -12.67 17.59
C PHE A 198 1.66 -13.24 18.57
N ASN A 199 2.06 -14.23 19.38
CA ASN A 199 1.17 -14.85 20.35
C ASN A 199 0.68 -13.84 21.37
N THR A 200 1.61 -13.06 21.92
CA THR A 200 1.33 -12.07 22.96
C THR A 200 0.39 -10.99 22.44
N TRP A 201 0.71 -10.41 21.29
CA TRP A 201 -0.09 -9.31 20.74
C TRP A 201 -1.43 -9.77 20.18
N LEU A 202 -1.55 -10.99 19.62
CA LEU A 202 -2.85 -11.50 19.19
C LEU A 202 -3.78 -11.82 20.38
N LEU A 203 -3.23 -12.24 21.52
CA LEU A 203 -3.99 -12.36 22.77
C LEU A 203 -4.42 -10.98 23.29
N GLU A 204 -3.56 -9.98 23.21
CA GLU A 204 -3.90 -8.61 23.60
C GLU A 204 -4.99 -8.00 22.69
N ILE A 205 -5.03 -8.34 21.39
CA ILE A 205 -6.16 -7.97 20.50
C ILE A 205 -7.48 -8.57 21.00
N GLN A 206 -7.46 -9.78 21.56
CA GLN A 206 -8.64 -10.39 22.18
C GLN A 206 -9.03 -9.71 23.48
N GLU A 207 -8.06 -9.36 24.34
CA GLU A 207 -8.32 -8.63 25.58
C GLU A 207 -8.93 -7.25 25.35
N LYS A 208 -8.70 -6.66 24.18
CA LYS A 208 -9.30 -5.37 23.76
C LYS A 208 -10.60 -5.52 22.96
N ASP A 209 -11.23 -6.70 22.99
CA ASP A 209 -12.52 -6.98 22.35
C ASP A 209 -12.55 -6.70 20.82
N ILE A 210 -11.41 -6.85 20.14
CA ILE A 210 -11.32 -6.64 18.68
C ILE A 210 -11.56 -7.95 17.93
N LEU A 211 -10.81 -9.00 18.30
CA LEU A 211 -10.94 -10.35 17.75
C LEU A 211 -11.20 -11.35 18.87
N GLN A 212 -12.21 -12.20 18.71
CA GLN A 212 -12.42 -13.36 19.55
C GLN A 212 -11.63 -14.56 19.01
N LEU A 213 -10.73 -15.15 19.81
CA LEU A 213 -10.00 -16.35 19.41
C LEU A 213 -10.79 -17.59 19.83
N GLN A 214 -11.10 -18.44 18.86
CA GLN A 214 -11.93 -19.62 19.02
C GLN A 214 -11.12 -20.90 18.82
N GLY A 215 -11.42 -21.92 19.64
CA GLY A 215 -10.94 -23.27 19.43
C GLY A 215 -11.68 -23.95 18.29
N GLY A 216 -11.09 -25.01 17.73
CA GLY A 216 -11.71 -25.82 16.68
C GLY A 216 -10.71 -26.75 16.03
N SER A 217 -11.20 -27.70 15.24
CA SER A 217 -10.32 -28.53 14.41
C SER A 217 -9.88 -27.76 13.16
N ILE A 218 -8.60 -27.89 12.83
CA ILE A 218 -8.07 -27.45 11.53
C ILE A 218 -8.41 -28.56 10.52
N GLU A 219 -8.88 -28.21 9.33
CA GLU A 219 -9.39 -29.17 8.31
C GLU A 219 -8.55 -30.46 8.16
N ASP A 220 -7.23 -30.33 8.09
CA ASP A 220 -6.32 -31.49 7.93
C ASP A 220 -5.57 -31.87 9.22
N SER A 221 -5.79 -31.15 10.32
CA SER A 221 -5.08 -31.32 11.61
C SER A 221 -3.55 -31.43 11.49
N ALA A 222 -2.98 -30.84 10.45
CA ALA A 222 -1.56 -30.94 10.16
C ALA A 222 -0.74 -30.28 11.28
N PRO A 223 0.33 -30.94 11.80
CA PRO A 223 1.08 -30.44 12.96
C PRO A 223 1.63 -29.03 12.80
N ASP A 224 2.07 -28.67 11.59
CA ASP A 224 2.57 -27.34 11.25
C ASP A 224 1.48 -26.25 11.39
N LYS A 225 0.23 -26.56 11.05
CA LYS A 225 -0.90 -25.63 11.20
C LYS A 225 -1.32 -25.47 12.66
N ILE A 226 -1.19 -26.55 13.45
CA ILE A 226 -1.42 -26.53 14.90
C ILE A 226 -0.35 -25.69 15.59
N GLU A 227 0.92 -25.87 15.22
CA GLU A 227 2.01 -25.05 15.72
C GLU A 227 1.80 -23.58 15.37
N ASP A 228 1.40 -23.24 14.15
CA ASP A 228 1.14 -21.86 13.73
C ASP A 228 -0.11 -21.21 14.36
N SER A 229 -0.90 -21.96 15.14
CA SER A 229 -2.05 -21.47 15.89
C SER A 229 -1.62 -20.89 17.26
N ILE A 230 -2.56 -20.59 18.17
CA ILE A 230 -2.25 -20.07 19.51
C ILE A 230 -2.70 -21.05 20.60
N THR A 231 -1.80 -21.38 21.52
CA THR A 231 -2.14 -22.18 22.70
C THR A 231 -2.16 -21.29 23.94
N THR A 232 -3.29 -21.28 24.64
CA THR A 232 -3.40 -20.59 25.93
C THR A 232 -3.21 -21.57 27.09
N LYS A 233 -2.62 -21.11 28.20
CA LYS A 233 -2.40 -21.95 29.39
C LYS A 233 -3.69 -22.47 30.03
N VAL A 234 -4.82 -21.77 29.80
CA VAL A 234 -6.07 -21.99 30.55
C VAL A 234 -7.20 -22.57 29.67
N SER A 235 -7.18 -22.36 28.36
CA SER A 235 -8.33 -22.68 27.48
C SER A 235 -7.97 -23.44 26.19
N GLY A 236 -6.76 -24.01 26.11
CA GLY A 236 -6.35 -24.87 25.02
C GLY A 236 -6.04 -24.12 23.71
N LEU A 237 -6.00 -24.89 22.62
CA LEU A 237 -5.66 -24.44 21.28
C LEU A 237 -6.76 -23.52 20.69
N ARG A 238 -6.34 -22.37 20.16
CA ARG A 238 -7.14 -21.42 19.41
C ARG A 238 -6.70 -21.46 17.96
N CYS A 239 -7.62 -21.85 17.08
CA CYS A 239 -7.35 -22.08 15.66
C CYS A 239 -7.92 -20.98 14.77
N TYR A 240 -8.93 -20.25 15.25
CA TYR A 240 -9.66 -19.26 14.46
C TYR A 240 -9.74 -17.93 15.21
N ALA A 241 -9.73 -16.84 14.45
CA ALA A 241 -10.05 -15.50 14.93
C ALA A 241 -11.38 -15.07 14.31
N LYS A 242 -12.27 -14.51 15.13
CA LYS A 242 -13.55 -13.94 14.72
C LYS A 242 -13.61 -12.47 15.08
N ARG A 243 -14.00 -11.60 14.15
CA ARG A 243 -14.13 -10.16 14.41
C ARG A 243 -15.38 -9.89 15.26
N LEU A 244 -15.23 -9.09 16.31
CA LEU A 244 -16.33 -8.77 17.23
C LEU A 244 -17.09 -7.49 16.86
N ASN A 245 -16.43 -6.58 16.14
CA ASN A 245 -17.03 -5.35 15.63
C ASN A 245 -16.95 -5.34 14.10
N SER A 246 -18.02 -5.81 13.45
CA SER A 246 -18.34 -5.58 12.02
C SER A 246 -19.35 -4.46 11.89
#